data_AF-A0A0X3Q187-F1
#
_entry.id   AF-A0A0X3Q187-F1
#
_cell.length_a   1.000
_cell.length_b   1.000
_cell.length_c   1.000
_cell.angle_alpha   90.00
_cell.angle_beta   90.00
_cell.angle_gamma   90.00
#
_symmetry.space_group_name_H-M   'P 1'
#
loop_
_entity.id
_entity.type
_entity.pdbx_description
1 polymer ?
#
loop_
_entity_poly.entity_id
_entity_poly.type
_entity_poly.pdbx_seq_one_letter_code
_entity_poly.pdbx_strand_id
1 'polypeptide(L)'
;NRLACICAIDKNTSKTSKIYPLPHMYVVKDLVPDMSNFYAQYRWIEPYLKKKEFKEENVGEKAFMQSIKDRDKIDGLYECILCACCSTSCPSYWWNSDKYLGPAVLMQAYRWMIDSRDDYTFERLTQLQNKWSVYRCHTIMNCTETCPKGLNPGKAIGEIKKMLIYYNSYKDKKPMNQMV
;
A
#
# COMPACT_ATOMS: atom_id res chain seq x y z
N ASN A 1 10.54 14.14 0.42
CA ASN A 1 11.20 12.87 0.83
C ASN A 1 11.85 12.24 -0.39
N ARG A 2 13.07 11.72 -0.25
CA ARG A 2 13.88 11.15 -1.36
C ARG A 2 14.79 10.05 -0.82
N LEU A 3 15.36 9.26 -1.72
CA LEU A 3 16.47 8.34 -1.41
C LEU A 3 17.79 9.08 -1.66
N ALA A 4 18.65 9.17 -0.64
CA ALA A 4 19.91 9.91 -0.74
C ALA A 4 20.81 9.39 -1.88
N CYS A 5 20.88 8.07 -2.08
CA CYS A 5 21.75 7.43 -3.07
C CYS A 5 21.43 7.77 -4.55
N ILE A 6 20.23 8.30 -4.83
CA ILE A 6 19.83 8.73 -6.19
C ILE A 6 19.40 10.21 -6.21
N CYS A 7 19.62 10.94 -5.12
CA CYS A 7 19.39 12.37 -5.05
C CYS A 7 20.68 13.10 -5.42
N ALA A 8 20.72 13.70 -6.61
CA ALA A 8 21.89 14.47 -7.03
C ALA A 8 22.16 15.64 -6.06
N ILE A 9 23.44 15.87 -5.76
CA ILE A 9 23.88 17.03 -4.99
C ILE A 9 23.60 18.29 -5.81
N ASP A 10 22.98 19.30 -5.18
CA ASP A 10 22.84 20.63 -5.80
C ASP A 10 24.22 21.25 -5.98
N LYS A 11 24.59 21.53 -7.24
CA LYS A 11 25.89 22.13 -7.59
C LYS A 11 25.98 23.61 -7.22
N ASN A 12 24.86 24.24 -6.86
CA ASN A 12 24.85 25.63 -6.45
C ASN A 12 25.41 25.79 -5.03
N THR A 13 26.69 26.14 -4.94
CA THR A 13 27.42 26.35 -3.68
C THR A 13 26.94 27.55 -2.87
N SER A 14 26.11 28.43 -3.43
CA SER A 14 25.48 29.51 -2.66
C SER A 14 24.33 29.02 -1.77
N LYS A 15 23.89 27.76 -1.94
CA LYS A 15 22.79 27.17 -1.18
C LYS A 15 23.28 26.07 -0.24
N THR A 16 22.85 26.15 1.01
CA THR A 16 23.06 25.05 1.97
C THR A 16 21.95 24.01 1.83
N SER A 17 22.32 22.79 1.46
CA SER A 17 21.40 21.64 1.45
C SER A 17 21.13 21.16 2.87
N LYS A 18 19.84 21.07 3.25
CA LYS A 18 19.42 20.60 4.57
C LYS A 18 18.95 19.15 4.47
N ILE A 19 19.45 18.30 5.36
CA ILE A 19 19.14 16.87 5.41
C ILE A 19 18.51 16.58 6.76
N TYR A 20 17.36 15.90 6.74
CA TYR A 20 16.59 15.53 7.93
C TYR A 20 16.16 14.06 7.85
N PRO A 21 15.82 13.44 8.99
CA PRO A 21 15.15 12.13 9.01
C PRO A 21 13.78 12.20 8.30
N LEU A 22 13.14 11.04 8.13
CA LEU A 22 11.77 10.99 7.63
C LEU A 22 10.83 11.80 8.56
N PRO A 23 9.95 12.67 8.02
CA PRO A 23 9.13 13.56 8.85
C PRO A 23 8.16 12.82 9.78
N HIS A 24 7.92 13.39 10.96
CA HIS A 24 6.95 12.92 11.96
C HIS A 24 7.18 11.46 12.41
N MET A 25 8.44 11.06 12.51
CA MET A 25 8.88 9.76 13.02
C MET A 25 9.70 9.98 14.28
N TYR A 26 9.66 9.02 15.21
CA TYR A 26 10.62 9.01 16.33
C TYR A 26 12.03 8.78 15.77
N VAL A 27 12.97 9.62 16.19
CA VAL A 27 14.38 9.50 15.77
C VAL A 27 15.10 8.62 16.78
N VAL A 28 15.65 7.50 16.32
CA VAL A 28 16.48 6.63 17.16
C VAL A 28 17.83 7.30 17.38
N LYS A 29 18.49 7.70 16.29
CA LYS A 29 19.77 8.42 16.29
C LYS A 29 20.01 9.07 14.92
N ASP A 30 20.56 10.29 14.90
CA ASP A 30 20.93 11.01 13.68
C ASP A 30 19.79 11.06 12.63
N LEU A 31 19.98 10.41 11.48
CA LEU A 31 19.01 10.33 10.38
C LEU A 31 18.20 9.03 10.37
N VAL A 32 18.27 8.24 11.44
CA VAL A 32 17.65 6.90 11.55
C VAL A 32 16.32 7.01 12.30
N PRO A 33 15.16 6.91 11.60
CA PRO A 33 13.85 6.87 12.24
C PRO A 33 13.51 5.46 12.74
N ASP A 34 12.64 5.36 13.74
CA ASP A 34 12.01 4.10 14.15
C ASP A 34 10.91 3.71 13.15
N MET A 35 11.09 2.58 12.47
CA MET A 35 10.20 2.06 11.43
C MET A 35 9.26 0.95 11.94
N SER A 36 9.24 0.65 13.24
CA SER A 36 8.52 -0.49 13.82
C SER A 36 7.02 -0.45 13.53
N ASN A 37 6.37 0.71 13.71
CA ASN A 37 4.96 0.90 13.40
C ASN A 37 4.65 0.68 11.90
N PHE A 38 5.49 1.24 11.02
CA PHE A 38 5.33 1.09 9.57
C PHE A 38 5.37 -0.38 9.15
N TYR A 39 6.31 -1.16 9.68
CA TYR A 39 6.39 -2.60 9.39
C TYR A 39 5.26 -3.41 10.04
N ALA A 40 4.79 -3.03 11.23
CA ALA A 40 3.63 -3.65 11.85
C ALA A 40 2.37 -3.47 10.99
N GLN A 41 2.14 -2.26 10.46
CA GLN A 41 1.03 -1.99 9.54
C GLN A 41 1.16 -2.78 8.23
N TYR A 42 2.38 -2.92 7.69
CA TYR A 42 2.62 -3.77 6.52
C TYR A 42 2.32 -5.25 6.78
N ARG A 43 2.71 -5.78 7.94
CA ARG A 43 2.37 -7.16 8.32
C ARG A 43 0.86 -7.35 8.49
N TRP A 44 0.18 -6.34 9.03
CA TRP A 44 -1.26 -6.40 9.31
C TRP A 44 -2.11 -6.65 8.06
N ILE A 45 -1.70 -6.18 6.88
CA ILE A 45 -2.43 -6.43 5.62
C ILE A 45 -2.17 -7.82 5.00
N GLU A 46 -1.40 -8.68 5.67
CA GLU A 46 -1.04 -10.04 5.22
C GLU A 46 -0.49 -10.06 3.78
N PRO A 47 0.70 -9.48 3.53
CA PRO A 47 1.19 -9.19 2.20
C PRO A 47 1.84 -10.40 1.52
N TYR A 48 1.09 -11.50 1.44
CA TYR A 48 1.46 -12.75 0.81
C TYR A 48 0.24 -13.36 0.10
N LEU A 49 0.50 -14.30 -0.82
CA LEU A 49 -0.53 -14.94 -1.62
C LEU A 49 -1.40 -15.85 -0.74
N LYS A 50 -2.72 -15.73 -0.83
CA LYS A 50 -3.67 -16.59 -0.11
C LYS A 50 -4.61 -17.29 -1.07
N LYS A 51 -4.79 -18.60 -0.87
CA LYS A 51 -5.68 -19.46 -1.65
C LYS A 51 -6.56 -20.33 -0.76
N LYS A 52 -7.85 -20.46 -1.10
CA LYS A 52 -8.84 -21.13 -0.22
C LYS A 52 -8.71 -22.65 -0.21
N GLU A 53 -8.40 -23.23 -1.36
CA GLU A 53 -8.33 -24.69 -1.55
C GLU A 53 -6.89 -25.20 -1.71
N PHE A 54 -5.90 -24.42 -1.26
CA PHE A 54 -4.49 -24.76 -1.39
C PHE A 54 -3.92 -25.26 -0.06
N LYS A 55 -3.32 -26.45 -0.08
CA LYS A 55 -2.67 -27.06 1.08
C LYS A 55 -1.15 -26.97 0.95
N GLU A 56 -0.46 -27.10 2.08
CA GLU A 56 1.00 -27.02 2.14
C GLU A 56 1.70 -28.12 1.32
N GLU A 57 1.07 -29.30 1.22
CA GLU A 57 1.49 -30.39 0.33
C GLU A 57 1.52 -30.01 -1.15
N ASN A 58 0.71 -29.03 -1.58
CA ASN A 58 0.67 -28.59 -2.98
C ASN A 58 1.77 -27.57 -3.34
N VAL A 59 2.58 -27.15 -2.37
CA VAL A 59 3.66 -26.18 -2.60
C VAL A 59 4.72 -26.78 -3.52
N GLY A 60 4.95 -26.12 -4.65
CA GLY A 60 5.99 -26.51 -5.61
C GLY A 60 5.56 -27.58 -6.62
N GLU A 61 4.35 -28.14 -6.53
CA GLU A 61 3.87 -29.14 -7.50
C GLU A 61 3.72 -28.56 -8.91
N LYS A 62 3.18 -27.34 -9.02
CA LYS A 62 2.96 -26.63 -10.29
C LYS A 62 2.92 -25.12 -10.11
N ALA A 63 3.24 -24.39 -11.17
CA ALA A 63 3.05 -22.95 -11.22
C ALA A 63 1.56 -22.58 -11.29
N PHE A 64 1.18 -21.48 -10.65
CA PHE A 64 -0.15 -20.89 -10.84
C PHE A 64 -0.23 -20.18 -12.19
N MET A 65 -1.25 -20.50 -12.98
CA MET A 65 -1.50 -19.84 -14.25
C MET A 65 -1.97 -18.40 -14.01
N GLN A 66 -1.40 -17.47 -14.77
CA GLN A 66 -1.78 -16.05 -14.79
C GLN A 66 -1.63 -15.55 -16.23
N SER A 67 -2.66 -14.89 -16.75
CA SER A 67 -2.60 -14.30 -18.10
C SER A 67 -1.66 -13.08 -18.10
N ILE A 68 -1.08 -12.74 -19.26
CA ILE A 68 -0.27 -11.52 -19.42
C ILE A 68 -1.08 -10.29 -18.97
N LYS A 69 -2.34 -10.20 -19.43
CA LYS A 69 -3.26 -9.11 -19.06
C LYS A 69 -3.50 -8.99 -17.55
N ASP A 70 -3.56 -10.11 -16.82
CA ASP A 70 -3.70 -10.08 -15.37
C ASP A 70 -2.39 -9.72 -14.67
N ARG A 71 -1.26 -10.19 -15.18
CA ARG A 71 0.07 -9.83 -14.69
C ARG A 71 0.35 -8.34 -14.89
N ASP A 72 -0.05 -7.75 -16.01
CA ASP A 72 0.16 -6.31 -16.29
C ASP A 72 -0.53 -5.41 -15.27
N LYS A 73 -1.62 -5.88 -14.63
CA LYS A 73 -2.36 -5.09 -13.62
C LYS A 73 -1.53 -4.76 -12.38
N ILE A 74 -0.52 -5.57 -12.06
CA ILE A 74 0.31 -5.36 -10.87
C ILE A 74 1.55 -4.51 -11.14
N ASP A 75 1.81 -4.12 -12.41
CA ASP A 75 2.84 -3.14 -12.75
C ASP A 75 2.53 -1.77 -12.13
N GLY A 76 3.55 -1.10 -11.63
CA GLY A 76 3.41 0.12 -10.84
C GLY A 76 2.98 -0.11 -9.38
N LEU A 77 2.82 -1.37 -8.95
CA LEU A 77 2.50 -1.74 -7.57
C LEU A 77 3.60 -2.58 -6.91
N TYR A 78 4.07 -3.64 -7.58
CA TYR A 78 5.03 -4.59 -6.98
C TYR A 78 6.46 -4.01 -6.86
N GLU A 79 6.78 -2.94 -7.59
CA GLU A 79 8.07 -2.26 -7.61
C GLU A 79 8.31 -1.37 -6.39
N CYS A 80 7.34 -1.32 -5.47
CA CYS A 80 7.46 -0.64 -4.20
C CYS A 80 8.59 -1.24 -3.36
N ILE A 81 9.54 -0.39 -2.96
CA ILE A 81 10.70 -0.80 -2.16
C ILE A 81 10.52 -0.60 -0.66
N LEU A 82 9.29 -0.33 -0.19
CA LEU A 82 8.97 -0.11 1.23
C LEU A 82 9.82 0.98 1.94
N CYS A 83 10.27 2.00 1.22
CA CYS A 83 11.11 3.08 1.76
C CYS A 83 10.40 4.09 2.68
N ALA A 84 9.09 3.94 2.89
CA ALA A 84 8.21 4.85 3.65
C ALA A 84 8.15 6.32 3.22
N CYS A 85 8.90 6.76 2.19
CA CYS A 85 8.92 8.16 1.74
C CYS A 85 7.52 8.74 1.51
N CYS A 86 6.63 7.98 0.88
CA CYS A 86 5.27 8.39 0.58
C CYS A 86 4.37 8.47 1.82
N SER A 87 4.54 7.59 2.81
CA SER A 87 3.77 7.62 4.05
C SER A 87 4.20 8.79 4.92
N THR A 88 5.50 8.99 5.09
CA THR A 88 6.05 10.08 5.90
C THR A 88 6.02 11.44 5.21
N SER A 89 5.52 11.54 3.98
CA SER A 89 5.17 12.82 3.33
C SER A 89 3.69 13.15 3.42
N CYS A 90 2.86 12.23 3.93
CA CYS A 90 1.41 12.35 3.95
C CYS A 90 0.95 12.99 5.27
N PRO A 91 0.34 14.20 5.25
CA PRO A 91 -0.13 14.84 6.47
C PRO A 91 -1.13 14.00 7.26
N SER A 92 -2.03 13.26 6.59
CA SER A 92 -2.95 12.34 7.28
C SER A 92 -2.24 11.26 8.10
N TYR A 93 -1.06 10.82 7.64
CA TYR A 93 -0.23 9.83 8.34
C TYR A 93 0.52 10.46 9.52
N TRP A 94 0.96 11.72 9.40
CA TRP A 94 1.54 12.44 10.54
C TRP A 94 0.55 12.45 11.71
N TRP A 95 -0.69 12.86 11.46
CA TRP A 95 -1.68 13.02 12.52
C TRP A 95 -2.29 11.72 13.05
N ASN A 96 -2.27 10.62 12.28
CA ASN A 96 -3.03 9.40 12.62
C ASN A 96 -2.27 8.11 12.27
N SER A 97 -0.94 8.10 12.38
CA SER A 97 -0.11 6.93 12.02
C SER A 97 -0.38 5.68 12.86
N ASP A 98 -1.07 5.81 14.00
CA ASP A 98 -1.53 4.71 14.84
C ASP A 98 -2.68 3.91 14.21
N LYS A 99 -3.51 4.56 13.38
CA LYS A 99 -4.76 3.97 12.84
C LYS A 99 -4.85 4.00 11.31
N TYR A 100 -4.33 5.05 10.68
CA TYR A 100 -4.26 5.17 9.23
C TYR A 100 -3.03 4.42 8.72
N LEU A 101 -3.25 3.44 7.83
CA LEU A 101 -2.20 2.55 7.33
C LEU A 101 -1.17 3.27 6.45
N GLY A 102 -1.56 4.38 5.84
CA GLY A 102 -0.69 5.14 4.97
C GLY A 102 -0.59 4.61 3.53
N PRO A 103 -0.11 5.45 2.59
CA PRO A 103 -0.08 5.16 1.17
C PRO A 103 0.77 3.95 0.77
N ALA A 104 1.91 3.70 1.44
CA ALA A 104 2.75 2.55 1.09
C ALA A 104 2.03 1.22 1.35
N VAL A 105 1.44 1.08 2.54
CA VAL A 105 0.74 -0.14 2.98
C VAL A 105 -0.53 -0.31 2.16
N LEU A 106 -1.31 0.75 1.94
CA LEU A 106 -2.53 0.66 1.14
C LEU A 106 -2.27 0.29 -0.32
N MET A 107 -1.19 0.79 -0.93
CA MET A 107 -0.81 0.37 -2.29
C MET A 107 -0.43 -1.12 -2.33
N GLN A 108 0.21 -1.65 -1.28
CA GLN A 108 0.50 -3.08 -1.17
C GLN A 108 -0.76 -3.92 -0.89
N ALA A 109 -1.70 -3.42 -0.10
CA ALA A 109 -3.00 -4.07 0.05
C ALA A 109 -3.71 -4.18 -1.30
N TYR A 110 -3.71 -3.10 -2.09
CA TYR A 110 -4.27 -3.09 -3.44
C TYR A 110 -3.58 -4.09 -4.38
N ARG A 111 -2.25 -4.16 -4.33
CA ARG A 111 -1.44 -5.12 -5.08
C ARG A 111 -1.89 -6.57 -4.87
N TRP A 112 -2.32 -6.94 -3.67
CA TRP A 112 -2.83 -8.28 -3.37
C TRP A 112 -4.30 -8.44 -3.75
N MET A 113 -5.12 -7.41 -3.55
CA MET A 113 -6.55 -7.44 -3.89
C MET A 113 -6.82 -7.67 -5.39
N ILE A 114 -5.91 -7.24 -6.27
CA ILE A 114 -6.07 -7.36 -7.72
C ILE A 114 -5.16 -8.42 -8.37
N ASP A 115 -4.36 -9.15 -7.58
CA ASP A 115 -3.59 -10.27 -8.12
C ASP A 115 -4.56 -11.40 -8.43
N SER A 116 -4.65 -11.80 -9.71
CA SER A 116 -5.60 -12.84 -10.16
C SER A 116 -5.39 -14.20 -9.50
N ARG A 117 -4.29 -14.38 -8.77
CA ARG A 117 -3.96 -15.60 -8.06
C ARG A 117 -4.44 -15.57 -6.61
N ASP A 118 -4.81 -14.43 -6.04
CA ASP A 118 -5.23 -14.32 -4.64
C ASP A 118 -6.76 -14.49 -4.50
N ASP A 119 -7.19 -15.41 -3.64
CA ASP A 119 -8.61 -15.74 -3.47
C ASP A 119 -9.30 -14.94 -2.33
N TYR A 120 -8.59 -13.99 -1.71
CA TYR A 120 -9.00 -13.32 -0.45
C TYR A 120 -9.33 -11.84 -0.63
N THR A 121 -9.66 -11.39 -1.85
CA THR A 121 -9.98 -9.98 -2.12
C THR A 121 -11.09 -9.44 -1.22
N PHE A 122 -12.15 -10.21 -0.95
CA PHE A 122 -13.28 -9.77 -0.11
C PHE A 122 -12.90 -9.65 1.36
N GLU A 123 -12.13 -10.59 1.88
CA GLU A 123 -11.61 -10.61 3.24
C GLU A 123 -10.66 -9.42 3.45
N ARG A 124 -9.77 -9.14 2.49
CA ARG A 124 -8.88 -7.97 2.49
C ARG A 124 -9.67 -6.65 2.47
N LEU A 125 -10.73 -6.55 1.65
CA LEU A 125 -11.61 -5.38 1.64
C LEU A 125 -12.35 -5.20 2.98
N THR A 126 -12.85 -6.29 3.55
CA THR A 126 -13.55 -6.29 4.85
C THR A 126 -12.63 -5.80 5.96
N GLN A 127 -11.38 -6.25 5.97
CA GLN A 127 -10.36 -5.80 6.92
C GLN A 127 -10.19 -4.27 6.91
N LEU A 128 -10.25 -3.67 5.71
CA LEU A 128 -10.12 -2.23 5.49
C LEU A 128 -11.40 -1.43 5.76
N GLN A 129 -12.53 -2.09 6.00
CA GLN A 129 -13.84 -1.48 6.21
C GLN A 129 -14.00 -0.92 7.64
N ASN A 130 -13.11 -0.02 8.03
CA ASN A 130 -13.19 0.71 9.29
C ASN A 130 -12.97 2.22 9.05
N LYS A 131 -13.31 3.06 10.03
CA LYS A 131 -13.30 4.53 9.89
C LYS A 131 -11.92 5.17 9.67
N TRP A 132 -10.83 4.40 9.72
CA TRP A 132 -9.47 4.92 9.77
C TRP A 132 -8.58 4.41 8.64
N SER A 133 -8.47 3.09 8.48
CA SER A 133 -7.43 2.45 7.66
C SER A 133 -7.28 3.04 6.26
N VAL A 134 -8.39 3.26 5.55
CA VAL A 134 -8.41 3.86 4.20
C VAL A 134 -8.92 5.30 4.20
N TYR A 135 -9.96 5.59 5.01
CA TYR A 135 -10.75 6.82 4.87
C TYR A 135 -10.09 8.09 5.41
N ARG A 136 -8.91 8.00 6.05
CA ARG A 136 -8.08 9.20 6.35
C ARG A 136 -7.31 9.73 5.15
N CYS A 137 -7.32 9.02 4.01
CA CYS A 137 -6.79 9.56 2.76
C CYS A 137 -7.74 10.65 2.23
N HIS A 138 -7.28 11.90 2.25
CA HIS A 138 -8.00 13.07 1.71
C HIS A 138 -7.39 13.56 0.38
N THR A 139 -6.75 12.65 -0.36
CA THR A 139 -6.26 12.93 -1.73
C THR A 139 -5.30 14.12 -1.81
N ILE A 140 -4.40 14.26 -0.82
CA ILE A 140 -3.38 15.33 -0.73
C ILE A 140 -2.28 15.17 -1.80
N MET A 141 -2.07 13.94 -2.29
CA MET A 141 -1.15 13.59 -3.39
C MET A 141 0.37 13.75 -3.16
N ASN A 142 0.82 14.29 -2.02
CA ASN A 142 2.25 14.26 -1.65
C ASN A 142 2.90 12.87 -1.80
N CYS A 143 2.13 11.80 -1.54
CA CYS A 143 2.61 10.43 -1.61
C CYS A 143 3.07 10.01 -3.02
N THR A 144 2.37 10.45 -4.06
CA THR A 144 2.71 10.18 -5.46
C THR A 144 3.86 11.08 -5.90
N GLU A 145 3.79 12.37 -5.59
CA GLU A 145 4.85 13.35 -5.94
C GLU A 145 6.20 12.99 -5.32
N THR A 146 6.20 12.46 -4.10
CA THR A 146 7.45 12.17 -3.39
C THR A 146 8.08 10.84 -3.78
N CYS A 147 7.33 9.94 -4.46
CA CYS A 147 7.75 8.56 -4.67
C CYS A 147 9.04 8.48 -5.50
N PRO A 148 10.16 7.97 -4.95
CA PRO A 148 11.44 7.90 -5.67
C PRO A 148 11.43 6.89 -6.83
N LYS A 149 10.41 6.02 -6.88
CA LYS A 149 10.20 5.03 -7.94
C LYS A 149 9.16 5.48 -8.98
N GLY A 150 8.59 6.68 -8.85
CA GLY A 150 7.55 7.18 -9.76
C GLY A 150 6.21 6.43 -9.68
N LEU A 151 5.97 5.70 -8.58
CA LEU A 151 4.72 4.95 -8.37
C LEU A 151 3.58 5.88 -7.93
N ASN A 152 2.34 5.43 -8.10
CA ASN A 152 1.15 6.23 -7.79
C ASN A 152 0.27 5.60 -6.69
N PRO A 153 0.69 5.66 -5.41
CA PRO A 153 -0.09 5.14 -4.30
C PRO A 153 -1.42 5.90 -4.11
N GLY A 154 -1.49 7.19 -4.48
CA GLY A 154 -2.74 7.96 -4.44
C GLY A 154 -3.82 7.35 -5.34
N LYS A 155 -3.45 6.95 -6.56
CA LYS A 155 -4.33 6.24 -7.50
C LYS A 155 -4.77 4.88 -6.92
N ALA A 156 -3.83 4.08 -6.40
CA ALA A 156 -4.15 2.78 -5.78
C ALA A 156 -5.17 2.92 -4.65
N ILE A 157 -5.00 3.91 -3.75
CA ILE A 157 -5.98 4.19 -2.69
C ILE A 157 -7.35 4.60 -3.28
N GLY A 158 -7.36 5.37 -4.36
CA GLY A 158 -8.60 5.70 -5.09
C GLY A 158 -9.33 4.45 -5.60
N GLU A 159 -8.60 3.50 -6.17
CA GLU A 159 -9.17 2.21 -6.62
C GLU A 159 -9.69 1.36 -5.46
N ILE A 160 -8.98 1.32 -4.32
CA ILE A 160 -9.49 0.66 -3.10
C ILE A 160 -10.82 1.28 -2.67
N LYS A 161 -10.93 2.61 -2.66
CA LYS A 161 -12.19 3.29 -2.30
C LYS A 161 -13.33 2.91 -3.23
N LYS A 162 -13.08 2.80 -4.54
CA LYS A 162 -14.08 2.32 -5.50
C LYS A 162 -14.51 0.89 -5.17
N MET A 163 -13.55 -0.02 -4.96
CA MET A 163 -13.84 -1.42 -4.58
C MET A 163 -14.66 -1.50 -3.30
N LEU A 164 -14.36 -0.69 -2.29
CA LEU A 164 -15.13 -0.63 -1.04
C LEU A 164 -16.56 -0.11 -1.25
N ILE A 165 -16.79 0.86 -2.13
CA ILE A 165 -18.14 1.34 -2.47
C ILE A 165 -18.97 0.22 -3.12
N TYR A 166 -18.38 -0.50 -4.07
CA TYR A 166 -19.03 -1.64 -4.69
C TYR A 166 -19.30 -2.74 -3.65
N TYR A 167 -18.29 -3.13 -2.87
CA TYR A 167 -18.44 -4.12 -1.81
C TYR A 167 -19.59 -3.79 -0.84
N ASN A 168 -19.65 -2.55 -0.34
CA ASN A 168 -20.71 -2.10 0.56
C ASN A 168 -22.10 -2.16 -0.06
N SER A 169 -22.20 -2.02 -1.39
CA SER A 169 -23.47 -2.05 -2.12
C SER A 169 -24.01 -3.46 -2.35
N TYR A 170 -23.19 -4.51 -2.16
CA TYR A 170 -23.53 -5.90 -2.46
C TYR A 170 -23.30 -6.88 -1.30
N LYS A 171 -22.55 -6.53 -0.25
CA LYS A 171 -22.24 -7.43 0.86
C LYS A 171 -23.46 -8.01 1.59
N ASP A 172 -24.57 -7.26 1.63
CA ASP A 172 -25.81 -7.65 2.31
C ASP A 172 -26.91 -8.12 1.32
N LYS A 173 -26.61 -8.14 0.01
CA LYS A 173 -27.56 -8.60 -1.01
C LYS A 173 -27.39 -10.09 -1.22
N LYS A 174 -28.48 -10.85 -1.13
CA LYS A 174 -28.47 -12.30 -1.46
C LYS A 174 -27.93 -12.51 -2.88
N PRO A 175 -27.13 -13.56 -3.11
CA PRO A 175 -26.66 -13.89 -4.46
C PRO A 175 -27.87 -14.10 -5.37
N MET A 176 -27.80 -13.57 -6.59
CA MET A 176 -28.89 -13.59 -7.57
C MET A 176 -29.33 -15.02 -7.97
N ASN A 177 -28.54 -16.04 -7.59
CA ASN A 177 -28.82 -17.46 -7.82
C ASN A 177 -29.63 -18.15 -6.71
N GLN A 178 -30.17 -17.42 -5.74
CA GLN A 178 -31.10 -17.95 -4.71
C GLN A 178 -32.53 -17.38 -4.85
N MET A 179 -32.87 -16.85 -6.02
CA MET A 179 -34.23 -16.46 -6.41
C MET A 179 -34.77 -17.39 -7.51
N VAL A 180 -34.76 -18.71 -7.26
CA VAL A 180 -35.63 -19.71 -7.92
C VAL A 180 -35.94 -20.78 -6.89
#